data_AF-A0A3N8KCV8-F1
#
_entry.id   AF-A0A3N8KCV8-F1
#
_cell.length_a   1.000
_cell.length_b   1.000
_cell.length_c   1.000
_cell.angle_alpha   90.00
_cell.angle_beta   90.00
_cell.angle_gamma   90.00
#
_symmetry.space_group_name_H-M   'P 1'
#
loop_
_entity.id
_entity.type
_entity.pdbx_description
1 polymer ?
#
loop_
_entity_poly.entity_id
_entity_poly.type
_entity_poly.pdbx_seq_one_letter_code
_entity_poly.pdbx_strand_id
1 'polypeptide(L)'
;MTGVALGFIPEPLSVPITSILPSRRTPAGMMISRKFKQIRSSIEEVGLIEPLSVMPVDQASGNHVLLDGHLRLIALQELQFSTVSCLVATDDESYTYNNRVNRLSTIQEHFMIRRAVERGVSPERLAKALSVDVSQIIKRMALLDGICAEATELLKDRQFSPELARALRKMKPTRQVECVELMVAANNLSVSYAEALLVATPASRLIEGKKPKKLAGVSPEQMAKMEREMSNLQGQYKLVEQTYGQDVLNLVLAKGYLARLLENESVRMYLQQNQADLVSELEAIVDTITLDQNRLEPADQGAEG
;
A
#
# COMPACT_ATOMS: atom_id res chain seq x y z
N MET A 1 4.26 -32.28 -16.15
CA MET A 1 4.01 -31.16 -15.22
C MET A 1 4.84 -31.42 -13.97
N THR A 2 6.00 -30.80 -13.87
CA THR A 2 6.83 -30.84 -12.66
C THR A 2 6.11 -30.04 -11.58
N GLY A 3 5.39 -30.74 -10.70
CA GLY A 3 4.73 -30.11 -9.55
C GLY A 3 5.78 -29.39 -8.71
N VAL A 4 5.47 -28.16 -8.30
CA VAL A 4 6.30 -27.44 -7.33
C VAL A 4 6.34 -28.30 -6.06
N ALA A 5 7.52 -28.76 -5.67
CA ALA A 5 7.70 -29.49 -4.42
C ALA A 5 7.36 -28.52 -3.27
N LEU A 6 6.39 -28.88 -2.44
CA LEU A 6 6.04 -28.11 -1.27
C LEU A 6 7.12 -28.33 -0.21
N GLY A 7 7.69 -27.25 0.34
CA GLY A 7 8.68 -27.32 1.42
C GLY A 7 8.09 -27.73 2.78
N PHE A 8 6.77 -27.95 2.86
CA PHE A 8 6.05 -28.33 4.07
C PHE A 8 4.95 -29.35 3.76
N ILE A 9 4.69 -30.22 4.71
CA ILE A 9 3.50 -31.07 4.72
C ILE A 9 2.30 -30.18 5.07
N PRO A 10 1.27 -30.08 4.19
CA PRO A 10 0.17 -29.12 4.37
C PRO A 10 -0.77 -29.45 5.51
N GLU A 11 -0.75 -30.70 6.00
CA GLU A 11 -1.58 -31.13 7.12
C GLU A 11 -0.90 -30.78 8.46
N PRO A 12 -1.51 -29.90 9.29
CA PRO A 12 -0.92 -29.51 10.56
C PRO A 12 -0.99 -30.67 11.56
N LEU A 13 0.14 -30.95 12.19
CA LEU A 13 0.25 -31.93 13.27
C LEU A 13 0.05 -31.25 14.63
N SER A 14 -0.74 -31.87 15.51
CA SER A 14 -0.82 -31.44 16.91
C SER A 14 0.32 -32.05 17.70
N VAL A 15 1.23 -31.21 18.20
CA VAL A 15 2.44 -31.63 18.92
C VAL A 15 2.39 -31.10 20.36
N PRO A 16 2.74 -31.92 21.38
CA PRO A 16 2.90 -31.44 22.74
C PRO A 16 4.02 -30.42 22.84
N ILE A 17 3.82 -29.33 23.60
CA ILE A 17 4.83 -28.26 23.72
C ILE A 17 6.14 -28.79 24.33
N THR A 18 6.06 -29.79 25.20
CA THR A 18 7.21 -30.46 25.82
C THR A 18 8.08 -31.22 24.81
N SER A 19 7.51 -31.62 23.68
CA SER A 19 8.20 -32.36 22.62
C SER A 19 8.90 -31.45 21.61
N ILE A 20 8.81 -30.12 21.77
CA ILE A 20 9.37 -29.14 20.83
C ILE A 20 10.65 -28.53 21.40
N LEU A 21 11.75 -28.75 20.70
CA LEU A 21 13.07 -28.25 21.07
C LEU A 21 13.42 -26.99 20.25
N PRO A 22 13.72 -25.85 20.89
CA PRO A 22 14.11 -24.64 20.18
C PRO A 22 15.49 -24.81 19.52
N SER A 23 15.59 -24.58 18.21
CA SER A 23 16.86 -24.62 17.46
C SER A 23 17.89 -23.58 17.87
N ARG A 24 17.44 -22.47 18.48
CA ARG A 24 18.29 -21.34 18.89
C ARG A 24 17.86 -20.84 20.26
N ARG A 25 18.83 -20.41 21.07
CA ARG A 25 18.54 -19.72 22.33
C ARG A 25 17.96 -18.34 22.03
N THR A 26 16.81 -18.04 22.62
CA THR A 26 16.21 -16.71 22.50
C THR A 26 17.02 -15.69 23.31
N PRO A 27 17.28 -14.49 22.76
CA PRO A 27 18.03 -13.45 23.46
C PRO A 27 17.38 -13.04 24.79
N ALA A 28 18.20 -12.76 25.81
CA ALA A 28 17.72 -12.25 27.10
C ALA A 28 17.00 -10.89 26.91
N GLY A 29 15.89 -10.69 27.62
CA GLY A 29 15.09 -9.45 27.56
C GLY A 29 14.06 -9.39 26.42
N MET A 30 14.00 -10.39 25.54
CA MET A 30 13.03 -10.42 24.43
C MET A 30 11.57 -10.48 24.91
N MET A 31 11.34 -11.04 26.10
CA MET A 31 10.04 -11.07 26.80
C MET A 31 9.47 -9.69 27.12
N ILE A 32 10.34 -8.68 27.24
CA ILE A 32 9.93 -7.30 27.56
C ILE A 32 9.54 -6.53 26.29
N SER A 33 9.94 -7.04 25.11
CA SER A 33 9.71 -6.38 23.83
C SER A 33 8.22 -6.16 23.55
N ARG A 34 7.89 -5.00 22.96
CA ARG A 34 6.55 -4.70 22.45
C ARG A 34 6.06 -5.79 21.49
N LYS A 35 6.95 -6.34 20.67
CA LYS A 35 6.62 -7.42 19.72
C LYS A 35 6.16 -8.68 20.45
N PHE A 36 6.82 -9.07 21.54
CA PHE A 36 6.42 -10.22 22.34
C PHE A 36 5.06 -10.00 23.00
N LYS A 37 4.85 -8.83 23.62
CA LYS A 37 3.55 -8.48 24.23
C LYS A 37 2.41 -8.53 23.22
N GLN A 38 2.64 -8.03 21.99
CA GLN A 38 1.66 -8.10 20.91
C GLN A 38 1.35 -9.55 20.50
N ILE A 39 2.37 -10.39 20.34
CA ILE A 39 2.19 -11.82 20.00
C ILE A 39 1.39 -12.53 21.10
N ARG A 40 1.76 -12.33 22.37
CA ARG A 40 1.07 -12.95 23.50
C ARG A 40 -0.39 -12.53 23.57
N SER A 41 -0.68 -11.24 23.47
CA SER A 41 -2.05 -10.70 23.48
C SER A 41 -2.90 -11.25 22.33
N SER A 42 -2.29 -11.40 21.14
CA SER A 42 -2.97 -12.00 19.99
C SER A 42 -3.29 -13.48 20.21
N ILE A 43 -2.36 -14.26 20.76
CA ILE A 43 -2.56 -15.70 21.03
C ILE A 43 -3.61 -15.90 22.12
N GLU A 44 -3.62 -15.06 23.15
CA GLU A 44 -4.62 -15.12 24.22
C GLU A 44 -6.05 -14.85 23.70
N GLU A 45 -6.20 -13.91 22.76
CA GLU A 45 -7.52 -13.47 22.28
C GLU A 45 -8.07 -14.27 21.08
N VAL A 46 -7.19 -14.74 20.19
CA VAL A 46 -7.56 -15.38 18.91
C VAL A 46 -7.01 -16.80 18.80
N GLY A 47 -6.00 -17.16 19.60
CA GLY A 47 -5.24 -18.40 19.45
C GLY A 47 -4.11 -18.26 18.44
N LEU A 48 -3.43 -19.37 18.19
CA LEU A 48 -2.34 -19.44 17.22
C LEU A 48 -2.90 -19.43 15.79
N ILE A 49 -2.75 -18.32 15.09
CA ILE A 49 -3.22 -18.16 13.70
C ILE A 49 -2.31 -18.93 12.72
N GLU A 50 -1.00 -18.70 12.85
CA GLU A 50 0.01 -19.36 12.02
C GLU A 50 0.68 -20.49 12.82
N PRO A 51 0.62 -21.76 12.34
CA PRO A 51 1.30 -22.89 12.96
C PRO A 51 2.81 -22.67 13.14
N LEU A 52 3.42 -23.39 14.09
CA LEU A 52 4.87 -23.43 14.23
C LEU A 52 5.50 -24.27 13.11
N SER A 53 6.69 -23.91 12.65
CA SER A 53 7.42 -24.72 11.67
C SER A 53 8.43 -25.60 12.40
N VAL A 54 8.32 -26.92 12.22
CA VAL A 54 9.18 -27.90 12.89
C VAL A 54 9.79 -28.89 11.90
N MET A 55 10.90 -29.49 12.28
CA MET A 55 11.46 -30.63 11.57
C MET A 55 10.63 -31.90 11.80
N PRO A 56 10.80 -32.93 10.95
CA PRO A 56 10.28 -34.28 11.21
C PRO A 56 10.72 -34.80 12.59
N VAL A 57 9.93 -35.71 13.16
CA VAL A 57 10.24 -36.34 14.46
C VAL A 57 11.60 -37.01 14.39
N ASP A 58 12.47 -36.71 15.33
CA ASP A 58 13.68 -37.50 15.55
C ASP A 58 13.28 -38.86 16.17
N GLN A 59 13.57 -39.95 15.46
CA GLN A 59 13.19 -41.31 15.85
C GLN A 59 13.85 -41.74 17.18
N ALA A 60 14.98 -41.13 17.56
CA ALA A 60 15.69 -41.46 18.79
C ALA A 60 15.12 -40.74 20.02
N SER A 61 14.71 -39.48 19.88
CA SER A 61 14.27 -38.64 21.00
C SER A 61 12.76 -38.41 21.08
N GLY A 62 12.03 -38.71 20.01
CA GLY A 62 10.59 -38.42 19.89
C GLY A 62 10.26 -36.93 19.85
N ASN A 63 11.27 -36.07 19.67
CA ASN A 63 11.13 -34.63 19.71
C ASN A 63 11.19 -34.02 18.31
N HIS A 64 10.62 -32.83 18.20
CA HIS A 64 10.65 -31.99 17.01
C HIS A 64 11.57 -30.79 17.25
N VAL A 65 12.46 -30.51 16.31
CA VAL A 65 13.27 -29.28 16.35
C VAL A 65 12.48 -28.13 15.72
N LEU A 66 12.39 -27.00 16.43
CA LEU A 66 11.68 -25.80 15.98
C LEU A 66 12.54 -25.03 14.97
N LEU A 67 12.03 -24.83 13.76
CA LEU A 67 12.66 -24.03 12.72
C LEU A 67 12.27 -22.56 12.80
N ASP A 68 10.97 -22.27 12.96
CA ASP A 68 10.44 -20.91 13.09
C ASP A 68 9.30 -20.83 14.10
N GLY A 69 9.16 -19.65 14.72
CA GLY A 69 8.11 -19.35 15.68
C GLY A 69 8.58 -19.37 17.15
N HIS A 70 9.87 -19.18 17.44
CA HIS A 70 10.40 -19.20 18.82
C HIS A 70 9.65 -18.25 19.77
N LEU A 71 9.27 -17.05 19.31
CA LEU A 71 8.49 -16.11 20.12
C LEU A 71 7.08 -16.61 20.41
N ARG A 72 6.46 -17.29 19.44
CA ARG A 72 5.13 -17.88 19.58
C ARG A 72 5.19 -19.07 20.53
N LEU A 73 6.21 -19.93 20.43
CA LEU A 73 6.42 -21.05 21.36
C LEU A 73 6.53 -20.56 22.81
N ILE A 74 7.33 -19.51 23.06
CA ILE A 74 7.47 -18.98 24.42
C ILE A 74 6.16 -18.38 24.93
N ALA A 75 5.42 -17.64 24.08
CA ALA A 75 4.12 -17.11 24.46
C ALA A 75 3.11 -18.23 24.79
N LEU A 76 3.13 -19.33 24.04
CA LEU A 76 2.29 -20.52 24.32
C LEU A 76 2.68 -21.21 25.63
N GLN A 77 3.98 -21.26 25.96
CA GLN A 77 4.46 -21.77 27.24
C GLN A 77 4.00 -20.89 28.41
N GLU A 78 4.08 -19.56 28.29
CA GLU A 78 3.56 -18.63 29.33
C GLU A 78 2.05 -18.78 29.52
N LEU A 79 1.31 -18.99 28.43
CA LEU A 79 -0.14 -19.19 28.45
C LEU A 79 -0.55 -20.62 28.82
N GLN A 80 0.41 -21.50 29.14
CA GLN A 80 0.19 -22.88 29.59
C GLN A 80 -0.61 -23.77 28.62
N PHE A 81 -0.42 -23.59 27.31
CA PHE A 81 -0.98 -24.50 26.32
C PHE A 81 -0.33 -25.90 26.42
N SER A 82 -1.13 -26.96 26.23
CA SER A 82 -0.63 -28.34 26.28
C SER A 82 -0.11 -28.82 24.92
N THR A 83 -0.81 -28.45 23.86
CA THR A 83 -0.54 -28.84 22.47
C THR A 83 -0.53 -27.62 21.56
N VAL A 84 0.21 -27.73 20.46
CA VAL A 84 0.33 -26.68 19.46
C VAL A 84 0.26 -27.27 18.05
N SER A 85 -0.32 -26.49 17.14
CA SER A 85 -0.35 -26.82 15.70
C SER A 85 1.01 -26.54 15.07
N CYS A 86 1.59 -27.56 14.45
CA CYS A 86 2.90 -27.52 13.82
C CYS A 86 2.81 -27.99 12.35
N LEU A 87 3.55 -27.32 11.47
CA LEU A 87 3.79 -27.77 10.10
C LEU A 87 5.17 -28.41 10.04
N VAL A 88 5.22 -29.62 9.50
CA VAL A 88 6.47 -30.37 9.31
C VAL A 88 7.13 -29.91 8.02
N ALA A 89 8.33 -29.34 8.13
CA ALA A 89 9.15 -28.99 6.98
C ALA A 89 9.72 -30.25 6.34
N THR A 90 9.74 -30.29 5.01
CA THR A 90 10.41 -31.37 4.25
C THR A 90 11.90 -31.13 4.12
N ASP A 91 12.32 -29.85 4.17
CA ASP A 91 13.70 -29.42 4.03
C ASP A 91 14.24 -28.89 5.36
N ASP A 92 15.53 -29.10 5.59
CA ASP A 92 16.25 -28.71 6.80
C ASP A 92 16.81 -27.27 6.73
N GLU A 93 16.14 -26.41 5.94
CA GLU A 93 16.59 -25.05 5.73
C GLU A 93 16.08 -24.11 6.83
N SER A 94 17.03 -23.41 7.46
CA SER A 94 16.71 -22.32 8.41
C SER A 94 16.17 -21.06 7.74
N TYR A 95 16.06 -21.03 6.40
CA TYR A 95 15.51 -19.91 5.64
C TYR A 95 13.98 -20.04 5.58
N THR A 96 13.30 -19.54 6.60
CA THR A 96 11.83 -19.57 6.64
C THR A 96 11.22 -18.39 5.88
N TYR A 97 9.99 -18.57 5.40
CA TYR A 97 9.25 -17.56 4.64
C TYR A 97 9.08 -16.23 5.40
N ASN A 98 9.16 -16.26 6.74
CA ASN A 98 9.04 -15.10 7.62
C ASN A 98 10.29 -14.18 7.63
N ASN A 99 11.37 -14.51 6.91
CA ASN A 99 12.57 -13.68 6.83
C ASN A 99 12.37 -12.35 6.10
N ARG A 100 11.35 -12.23 5.22
CA ARG A 100 11.01 -10.97 4.53
C ARG A 100 9.66 -10.46 4.98
N VAL A 101 9.65 -9.59 6.00
CA VAL A 101 8.42 -8.95 6.48
C VAL A 101 8.03 -7.82 5.52
N ASN A 102 7.04 -8.08 4.65
CA ASN A 102 6.39 -7.01 3.91
C ASN A 102 5.54 -6.18 4.90
N ARG A 103 5.83 -4.88 5.01
CA ARG A 103 5.11 -4.03 5.96
C ARG A 103 3.86 -3.48 5.29
N LEU A 104 2.72 -3.70 5.95
CA LEU A 104 1.43 -3.19 5.51
C LEU A 104 1.46 -1.65 5.39
N SER A 105 0.86 -1.09 4.35
CA SER A 105 0.71 0.35 4.22
C SER A 105 -0.37 0.87 5.19
N THR A 106 -0.34 2.17 5.51
CA THR A 106 -1.33 2.77 6.41
C THR A 106 -2.75 2.67 5.84
N ILE A 107 -2.90 2.71 4.51
CA ILE A 107 -4.19 2.59 3.82
C ILE A 107 -4.67 1.15 3.81
N GLN A 108 -3.77 0.19 3.57
CA GLN A 108 -4.12 -1.23 3.68
C GLN A 108 -4.57 -1.60 5.09
N GLU A 109 -3.90 -1.07 6.13
CA GLU A 109 -4.33 -1.21 7.53
C GLU A 109 -5.75 -0.68 7.75
N HIS A 110 -6.08 0.48 7.19
CA HIS A 110 -7.44 1.06 7.27
C HIS A 110 -8.49 0.11 6.70
N PHE A 111 -8.29 -0.39 5.47
CA PHE A 111 -9.23 -1.32 4.83
C PHE A 111 -9.37 -2.63 5.60
N MET A 112 -8.26 -3.17 6.11
CA MET A 112 -8.29 -4.39 6.92
C MET A 112 -9.08 -4.20 8.22
N ILE A 113 -8.89 -3.08 8.92
CA ILE A 113 -9.62 -2.77 10.16
C ILE A 113 -11.10 -2.58 9.86
N ARG A 114 -11.46 -1.80 8.83
CA ARG A 114 -12.87 -1.61 8.43
C ARG A 114 -13.54 -2.93 8.11
N ARG A 115 -12.91 -3.76 7.29
CA ARG A 115 -13.45 -5.08 6.90
C ARG A 115 -13.61 -6.01 8.10
N ALA A 116 -12.73 -5.94 9.10
CA ALA A 116 -12.87 -6.73 10.33
C ALA A 116 -14.08 -6.28 11.16
N VAL A 117 -14.30 -4.96 11.28
CA VAL A 117 -15.44 -4.39 12.01
C VAL A 117 -16.76 -4.68 11.29
N GLU A 118 -16.80 -4.52 9.96
CA GLU A 118 -17.97 -4.85 9.13
C GLU A 118 -18.36 -6.33 9.23
N ARG A 119 -17.40 -7.21 9.52
CA ARG A 119 -17.63 -8.65 9.78
C ARG A 119 -18.04 -8.97 11.22
N GLY A 120 -18.25 -7.96 12.07
CA GLY A 120 -18.77 -8.12 13.43
C GLY A 120 -17.72 -8.17 14.54
N VAL A 121 -16.44 -7.90 14.25
CA VAL A 121 -15.41 -7.80 15.30
C VAL A 121 -15.48 -6.43 15.98
N SER A 122 -15.58 -6.40 17.30
CA SER A 122 -15.60 -5.12 18.03
C SER A 122 -14.25 -4.40 18.00
N PRO A 123 -14.21 -3.06 17.97
CA PRO A 123 -12.96 -2.30 18.04
C PRO A 123 -12.13 -2.58 19.30
N GLU A 124 -12.80 -2.88 20.43
CA GLU A 124 -12.15 -3.25 21.70
C GLU A 124 -11.40 -4.58 21.59
N ARG A 125 -12.01 -5.57 20.92
CA ARG A 125 -11.38 -6.87 20.69
C ARG A 125 -10.16 -6.75 19.78
N LEU A 126 -10.25 -5.92 18.73
CA LEU A 126 -9.11 -5.61 17.86
C LEU A 126 -7.98 -4.91 18.64
N ALA A 127 -8.32 -3.98 19.53
CA ALA A 127 -7.37 -3.25 20.37
C ALA A 127 -6.61 -4.21 21.28
N LYS A 128 -7.34 -5.11 21.94
CA LYS A 128 -6.76 -6.15 22.79
C LYS A 128 -5.87 -7.09 21.99
N ALA A 129 -6.32 -7.63 20.86
CA ALA A 129 -5.52 -8.55 20.04
C ALA A 129 -4.22 -7.90 19.51
N LEU A 130 -4.27 -6.63 19.10
CA LEU A 130 -3.10 -5.91 18.59
C LEU A 130 -2.24 -5.28 19.69
N SER A 131 -2.67 -5.32 20.96
CA SER A 131 -2.03 -4.63 22.08
C SER A 131 -1.89 -3.12 21.83
N VAL A 132 -2.96 -2.48 21.35
CA VAL A 132 -3.03 -1.04 21.01
C VAL A 132 -4.26 -0.41 21.65
N ASP A 133 -4.22 0.88 21.96
CA ASP A 133 -5.39 1.62 22.45
C ASP A 133 -6.53 1.66 21.44
N VAL A 134 -7.77 1.56 21.94
CA VAL A 134 -9.00 1.65 21.14
C VAL A 134 -9.04 2.94 20.31
N SER A 135 -8.55 4.05 20.86
CA SER A 135 -8.45 5.34 20.18
C SER A 135 -7.63 5.29 18.89
N GLN A 136 -6.57 4.48 18.83
CA GLN A 136 -5.78 4.35 17.60
C GLN A 136 -6.52 3.57 16.52
N ILE A 137 -7.32 2.57 16.92
CA ILE A 137 -8.16 1.81 15.99
C ILE A 137 -9.23 2.71 15.38
N ILE A 138 -9.89 3.52 16.21
CA ILE A 138 -10.88 4.49 15.73
C ILE A 138 -10.24 5.49 14.76
N LYS A 139 -9.05 6.02 15.08
CA LYS A 139 -8.31 6.93 14.18
C LYS A 139 -7.95 6.27 12.84
N ARG A 140 -7.51 5.00 12.85
CA ARG A 140 -7.21 4.25 11.62
C ARG A 140 -8.47 3.92 10.84
N MET A 141 -9.57 3.63 11.52
CA MET A 141 -10.87 3.35 10.89
C MET A 141 -11.46 4.59 10.21
N ALA A 142 -11.27 5.78 10.80
CA ALA A 142 -11.69 7.07 10.23
C ALA A 142 -10.62 7.73 9.34
N LEU A 143 -9.60 6.99 8.88
CA LEU A 143 -8.44 7.56 8.18
C LEU A 143 -8.84 8.27 6.89
N LEU A 144 -9.62 7.59 6.03
CA LEU A 144 -10.00 8.05 4.70
C LEU A 144 -11.24 8.96 4.68
N ASP A 145 -11.87 9.19 5.83
CA ASP A 145 -13.03 10.06 5.92
C ASP A 145 -12.63 11.48 5.52
N GLY A 146 -13.25 12.02 4.46
CA GLY A 146 -12.94 13.37 3.95
C GLY A 146 -11.64 13.49 3.14
N ILE A 147 -11.04 12.37 2.73
CA ILE A 147 -9.93 12.32 1.77
C ILE A 147 -10.47 11.90 0.40
N CYS A 148 -10.07 12.60 -0.66
CA CYS A 148 -10.46 12.24 -2.02
C CYS A 148 -9.79 10.94 -2.51
N ALA A 149 -10.42 10.27 -3.47
CA ALA A 149 -9.95 8.99 -4.00
C ALA A 149 -8.56 9.10 -4.65
N GLU A 150 -8.31 10.18 -5.39
CA GLU A 150 -7.02 10.45 -6.05
C GLU A 150 -5.88 10.59 -5.02
N ALA A 151 -6.08 11.38 -3.96
CA ALA A 151 -5.10 11.51 -2.89
C ALA A 151 -4.87 10.19 -2.13
N THR A 152 -5.90 9.34 -2.05
CA THR A 152 -5.81 8.01 -1.45
C THR A 152 -4.93 7.08 -2.29
N GLU A 153 -5.09 7.10 -3.62
CA GLU A 153 -4.29 6.26 -4.52
C GLU A 153 -2.80 6.65 -4.47
N LEU A 154 -2.49 7.95 -4.42
CA LEU A 154 -1.11 8.44 -4.27
C LEU A 154 -0.42 7.98 -2.97
N LEU A 155 -1.20 7.68 -1.93
CA LEU A 155 -0.71 7.26 -0.61
C LEU A 155 -0.74 5.73 -0.41
N LYS A 156 -1.26 4.96 -1.38
CA LYS A 156 -1.62 3.54 -1.25
C LYS A 156 -0.52 2.65 -0.71
N ASP A 157 0.71 2.84 -1.19
CA ASP A 157 1.87 2.02 -0.82
C ASP A 157 2.79 2.69 0.20
N ARG A 158 2.30 3.73 0.89
CA ARG A 158 3.09 4.54 1.81
C ARG A 158 2.72 4.31 3.27
N GLN A 159 3.70 4.50 4.14
CA GLN A 159 3.53 4.50 5.59
C GLN A 159 3.57 5.92 6.12
N PHE A 160 2.54 6.32 6.84
CA PHE A 160 2.41 7.63 7.43
C PHE A 160 1.54 7.61 8.70
N SER A 161 1.66 8.65 9.52
CA SER A 161 0.84 8.82 10.72
C SER A 161 -0.61 9.16 10.36
N PRO A 162 -1.63 8.56 11.00
CA PRO A 162 -3.04 8.94 10.81
C PRO A 162 -3.33 10.43 11.06
N GLU A 163 -2.48 11.13 11.81
CA GLU A 163 -2.60 12.57 12.06
C GLU A 163 -2.35 13.43 10.82
N LEU A 164 -1.64 12.90 9.81
CA LEU A 164 -1.47 13.55 8.51
C LEU A 164 -2.83 13.72 7.81
N ALA A 165 -3.69 12.70 7.87
CA ALA A 165 -5.03 12.76 7.27
C ALA A 165 -5.88 13.87 7.91
N ARG A 166 -5.69 14.17 9.21
CA ARG A 166 -6.38 15.28 9.90
C ARG A 166 -6.05 16.64 9.26
N ALA A 167 -4.81 16.85 8.81
CA ALA A 167 -4.41 18.07 8.12
C ALA A 167 -5.02 18.12 6.70
N LEU A 168 -4.95 17.00 5.97
CA LEU A 168 -5.51 16.91 4.60
C LEU A 168 -7.02 17.14 4.56
N ARG A 169 -7.79 16.60 5.51
CA ARG A 169 -9.24 16.77 5.63
C ARG A 169 -9.74 18.21 5.76
N LYS A 170 -8.86 19.17 6.05
CA LYS A 170 -9.23 20.59 6.14
C LYS A 170 -9.15 21.32 4.79
N MET A 171 -8.59 20.67 3.77
CA MET A 171 -8.40 21.18 2.42
C MET A 171 -9.43 20.57 1.47
N LYS A 172 -9.82 21.34 0.44
CA LYS A 172 -10.69 20.85 -0.64
C LYS A 172 -10.01 19.74 -1.47
N PRO A 173 -10.76 18.86 -2.15
CA PRO A 173 -10.21 17.71 -2.89
C PRO A 173 -9.03 18.05 -3.82
N THR A 174 -9.17 19.05 -4.68
CA THR A 174 -8.10 19.48 -5.60
C THR A 174 -6.81 19.85 -4.87
N ARG A 175 -6.93 20.47 -3.70
CA ARG A 175 -5.79 20.87 -2.87
C ARG A 175 -5.20 19.69 -2.11
N GLN A 176 -6.00 18.69 -1.74
CA GLN A 176 -5.48 17.47 -1.10
C GLN A 176 -4.53 16.74 -2.04
N VAL A 177 -4.89 16.60 -3.32
CA VAL A 177 -4.07 15.96 -4.34
C VAL A 177 -2.75 16.70 -4.50
N GLU A 178 -2.79 18.01 -4.77
CA GLU A 178 -1.57 18.85 -4.89
C GLU A 178 -0.65 18.70 -3.66
N CYS A 179 -1.20 18.74 -2.45
CA CYS A 179 -0.43 18.57 -1.23
C CYS A 179 0.20 17.19 -1.13
N VAL A 180 -0.55 16.12 -1.41
CA VAL A 180 -0.03 14.76 -1.34
C VAL A 180 1.08 14.54 -2.37
N GLU A 181 0.92 15.03 -3.60
CA GLU A 181 1.96 14.96 -4.62
C GLU A 181 3.24 15.68 -4.19
N LEU A 182 3.12 16.87 -3.62
CA LEU A 182 4.26 17.61 -3.04
C LEU A 182 4.97 16.78 -1.98
N MET A 183 4.21 16.17 -1.07
CA MET A 183 4.76 15.36 0.01
C MET A 183 5.44 14.09 -0.50
N VAL A 184 4.88 13.46 -1.54
CA VAL A 184 5.46 12.27 -2.18
C VAL A 184 6.71 12.65 -2.96
N ALA A 185 6.69 13.74 -3.73
CA ALA A 185 7.84 14.25 -4.48
C ALA A 185 9.00 14.66 -3.56
N ALA A 186 8.69 15.28 -2.41
CA ALA A 186 9.67 15.61 -1.38
C ALA A 186 10.10 14.41 -0.53
N ASN A 187 9.50 13.22 -0.75
CA ASN A 187 9.67 12.02 0.07
C ASN A 187 9.51 12.28 1.58
N ASN A 188 8.57 13.15 1.95
CA ASN A 188 8.36 13.61 3.32
C ASN A 188 6.88 13.54 3.72
N LEU A 189 6.48 12.42 4.32
CA LEU A 189 5.13 12.18 4.84
C LEU A 189 4.99 12.48 6.34
N SER A 190 5.61 13.57 6.80
CA SER A 190 5.51 14.01 8.19
C SER A 190 4.27 14.86 8.46
N VAL A 191 3.77 14.79 9.69
CA VAL A 191 2.62 15.59 10.15
C VAL A 191 2.94 17.08 10.10
N SER A 192 4.16 17.47 10.50
CA SER A 192 4.60 18.86 10.48
C SER A 192 4.62 19.46 9.06
N TYR A 193 5.04 18.67 8.07
CA TYR A 193 5.04 19.12 6.68
C TYR A 193 3.61 19.26 6.13
N ALA A 194 2.71 18.31 6.43
CA ALA A 194 1.29 18.43 6.09
C ALA A 194 0.63 19.67 6.73
N GLU A 195 0.95 19.93 8.00
CA GLU A 195 0.42 21.09 8.74
C GLU A 195 0.99 22.41 8.19
N ALA A 196 2.26 22.44 7.76
CA ALA A 196 2.84 23.59 7.09
C ALA A 196 2.17 23.87 5.73
N LEU A 197 1.92 22.84 4.92
CA LEU A 197 1.17 22.95 3.66
C LEU A 197 -0.26 23.45 3.89
N LEU A 198 -0.89 23.03 4.99
CA LEU A 198 -2.21 23.51 5.39
C LEU A 198 -2.19 25.01 5.74
N VAL A 199 -1.17 25.50 6.46
CA VAL A 199 -1.03 26.93 6.78
C VAL A 199 -0.74 27.78 5.53
N ALA A 200 0.04 27.27 4.59
CA ALA A 200 0.34 27.92 3.32
C ALA A 200 -0.87 27.95 2.35
N THR A 201 -1.92 27.16 2.63
CA THR A 201 -3.08 27.04 1.74
C THR A 201 -4.00 28.28 1.83
N PRO A 202 -4.40 28.89 0.69
CA PRO A 202 -5.36 29.99 0.67
C PRO A 202 -6.72 29.60 1.27
N ALA A 203 -7.38 30.55 1.94
CA ALA A 203 -8.67 30.30 2.60
C ALA A 203 -9.77 29.81 1.63
N SER A 204 -9.71 30.20 0.36
CA SER A 204 -10.63 29.75 -0.70
C SER A 204 -10.54 28.24 -0.99
N ARG A 205 -9.40 27.62 -0.69
CA ARG A 205 -9.12 26.18 -0.88
C ARG A 205 -9.27 25.36 0.42
N LEU A 206 -9.68 25.99 1.52
CA LEU A 206 -10.02 25.31 2.78
C LEU A 206 -11.52 25.02 2.84
N ILE A 207 -11.90 23.96 3.55
CA ILE A 207 -13.32 23.55 3.71
C ILE A 207 -14.06 24.52 4.65
N GLU A 208 -13.45 24.90 5.77
CA GLU A 208 -14.06 25.80 6.77
C GLU A 208 -13.78 27.29 6.51
N GLY A 209 -12.98 27.62 5.48
CA GLY A 209 -12.54 28.99 5.18
C GLY A 209 -11.69 29.67 6.27
N LYS A 210 -11.50 29.03 7.43
CA LYS A 210 -10.71 29.54 8.55
C LYS A 210 -9.28 29.02 8.48
N LYS A 211 -8.33 29.94 8.39
CA LYS A 211 -6.91 29.60 8.49
C LYS A 211 -6.61 29.04 9.89
N PRO A 212 -5.92 27.88 10.00
CA PRO A 212 -5.47 27.40 11.30
C PRO A 212 -4.52 28.42 11.96
N LYS A 213 -4.57 28.51 13.29
CA LYS A 213 -3.62 29.32 14.06
C LYS A 213 -2.20 28.85 13.73
N LYS A 214 -1.28 29.80 13.50
CA LYS A 214 0.12 29.54 13.12
C LYS A 214 0.72 28.45 14.02
N LEU A 215 1.33 27.45 13.40
CA LEU A 215 2.03 26.38 14.11
C LEU A 215 3.23 26.95 14.88
N ALA A 216 3.35 26.60 16.15
CA ALA A 216 4.58 26.81 16.90
C ALA A 216 5.63 25.80 16.38
N GLY A 217 6.65 26.29 15.67
CA GLY A 217 7.82 25.48 15.30
C GLY A 217 8.25 25.50 13.83
N VAL A 218 7.50 26.13 12.92
CA VAL A 218 7.93 26.31 11.52
C VAL A 218 8.52 27.72 11.37
N SER A 219 9.78 27.82 10.95
CA SER A 219 10.40 29.13 10.73
C SER A 219 9.78 29.83 9.52
N PRO A 220 9.67 31.17 9.53
CA PRO A 220 9.13 31.92 8.39
C PRO A 220 9.92 31.68 7.09
N GLU A 221 11.21 31.35 7.19
CA GLU A 221 12.04 30.98 6.04
C GLU A 221 11.67 29.62 5.43
N GLN A 222 11.35 28.63 6.28
CA GLN A 222 10.85 27.33 5.81
C GLN A 222 9.49 27.47 5.13
N MET A 223 8.63 28.36 5.63
CA MET A 223 7.36 28.67 4.98
C MET A 223 7.58 29.32 3.60
N ALA A 224 8.46 30.32 3.50
CA ALA A 224 8.76 30.98 2.22
C ALA A 224 9.40 30.03 1.19
N LYS A 225 10.26 29.11 1.64
CA LYS A 225 10.82 28.06 0.77
C LYS A 225 9.73 27.13 0.26
N MET A 226 8.81 26.72 1.12
CA MET A 226 7.68 25.85 0.77
C MET A 226 6.71 26.53 -0.22
N GLU A 227 6.40 27.81 -0.01
CA GLU A 227 5.58 28.60 -0.94
C GLU A 227 6.23 28.70 -2.33
N ARG A 228 7.56 28.85 -2.40
CA ARG A 228 8.29 28.85 -3.68
C ARG A 228 8.25 27.50 -4.37
N GLU A 229 8.52 26.41 -3.65
CA GLU A 229 8.45 25.05 -4.20
C GLU A 229 7.04 24.73 -4.72
N MET A 230 6.01 25.17 -3.99
CA MET A 230 4.61 25.01 -4.36
C MET A 230 4.22 25.83 -5.60
N SER A 231 4.65 27.09 -5.68
CA SER A 231 4.42 27.95 -6.85
C SER A 231 5.09 27.36 -8.10
N ASN A 232 6.30 26.81 -7.95
CA ASN A 232 7.03 26.18 -9.05
C ASN A 232 6.30 24.94 -9.58
N LEU A 233 5.80 24.07 -8.70
CA LEU A 233 5.05 22.88 -9.11
C LEU A 233 3.71 23.23 -9.75
N GLN A 234 2.97 24.20 -9.19
CA GLN A 234 1.76 24.72 -9.85
C GLN A 234 2.05 25.32 -11.22
N GLY A 235 3.20 26.00 -11.38
CA GLY A 235 3.68 26.49 -12.66
C GLY A 235 3.96 25.37 -13.66
N GLN A 236 4.63 24.30 -13.22
CA GLN A 236 4.89 23.12 -14.07
C GLN A 236 3.60 22.42 -14.48
N TYR A 237 2.65 22.22 -13.56
CA TYR A 237 1.34 21.66 -13.89
C TYR A 237 0.61 22.50 -14.93
N LYS A 238 0.58 23.82 -14.74
CA LYS A 238 -0.06 24.73 -15.69
C LYS A 238 0.62 24.73 -17.05
N LEU A 239 1.95 24.57 -17.08
CA LEU A 239 2.71 24.44 -18.32
C LEU A 239 2.38 23.13 -19.04
N VAL A 240 2.34 22.01 -18.31
CA VAL A 240 1.94 20.70 -18.86
C VAL A 240 0.49 20.74 -19.33
N GLU A 241 -0.42 21.35 -18.57
CA GLU A 241 -1.83 21.51 -18.95
C GLU A 241 -1.99 22.36 -20.22
N GLN A 242 -1.15 23.38 -20.40
CA GLN A 242 -1.12 24.21 -21.61
C GLN A 242 -0.62 23.46 -22.84
N THR A 243 0.43 22.64 -22.70
CA THR A 243 0.97 21.87 -23.83
C THR A 243 0.17 20.61 -24.10
N TYR A 244 -0.47 20.01 -23.09
CA TYR A 244 -1.21 18.76 -23.20
C TYR A 244 -2.29 18.81 -24.29
N GLY A 245 -3.11 19.86 -24.33
CA GLY A 245 -4.14 20.00 -25.36
C GLY A 245 -3.56 20.09 -26.78
N GLN A 246 -2.45 20.82 -26.94
CA GLN A 246 -1.78 20.98 -28.22
C GLN A 246 -1.04 19.69 -28.65
N ASP A 247 -0.42 18.99 -27.71
CA ASP A 247 0.30 17.73 -27.96
C ASP A 247 -0.69 16.61 -28.33
N VAL A 248 -1.84 16.53 -27.66
CA VAL A 248 -2.91 15.59 -28.01
C VAL A 248 -3.47 15.91 -29.40
N LEU A 249 -3.72 17.18 -29.72
CA LEU A 249 -4.20 17.57 -31.05
C LEU A 249 -3.16 17.22 -32.14
N ASN A 250 -1.89 17.56 -31.92
CA ASN A 250 -0.79 17.24 -32.83
C ASN A 250 -0.64 15.73 -33.03
N LEU A 251 -0.79 14.95 -31.95
CA LEU A 251 -0.75 13.50 -32.02
C LEU A 251 -1.92 12.94 -32.84
N VAL A 252 -3.15 13.43 -32.64
CA VAL A 252 -4.33 13.02 -33.42
C VAL A 252 -4.16 13.39 -34.90
N LEU A 253 -3.66 14.59 -35.20
CA LEU A 253 -3.40 15.04 -36.57
C LEU A 253 -2.30 14.20 -37.24
N ALA A 254 -1.19 13.96 -36.56
CA ALA A 254 -0.09 13.14 -37.07
C ALA A 254 -0.54 11.70 -37.34
N LYS A 255 -1.29 11.09 -36.40
CA LYS A 255 -1.86 9.75 -36.57
C LYS A 255 -2.89 9.70 -37.71
N GLY A 256 -3.76 10.71 -37.84
CA GLY A 256 -4.72 10.80 -38.95
C GLY A 256 -4.06 10.99 -40.32
N TYR A 257 -2.95 11.73 -40.37
CA TYR A 257 -2.13 11.85 -41.57
C TYR A 257 -1.46 10.52 -41.92
N LEU A 258 -0.91 9.80 -40.94
CA LEU A 258 -0.32 8.47 -41.14
C LEU A 258 -1.35 7.47 -41.66
N ALA A 259 -2.58 7.47 -41.13
CA ALA A 259 -3.66 6.63 -41.63
C ALA A 259 -3.94 6.88 -43.12
N ARG A 260 -4.11 8.15 -43.52
CA ARG A 260 -4.29 8.53 -44.93
C ARG A 260 -3.10 8.16 -45.83
N LEU A 261 -1.89 8.22 -45.27
CA LEU A 261 -0.67 7.88 -45.99
C LEU A 261 -0.57 6.37 -46.24
N LEU A 262 -1.02 5.54 -45.29
CA LEU A 262 -1.09 4.08 -45.41
C LEU A 262 -2.28 3.59 -46.26
N GLU A 263 -3.37 4.36 -46.35
CA GLU A 263 -4.50 4.08 -47.26
C GLU A 263 -4.10 4.19 -48.74
N ASN A 264 -3.07 4.97 -49.06
CA ASN A 264 -2.58 5.11 -50.43
C ASN A 264 -1.74 3.89 -50.84
N GLU A 265 -2.30 3.06 -51.72
CA GLU A 265 -1.67 1.82 -52.22
C GLU A 265 -0.27 2.03 -52.79
N SER A 266 -0.03 3.15 -53.50
CA SER A 266 1.29 3.44 -54.08
C SER A 266 2.37 3.67 -53.01
N VAL A 267 1.99 4.33 -51.91
CA VAL A 267 2.88 4.64 -50.79
C VAL A 267 3.10 3.39 -49.93
N ARG A 268 2.03 2.63 -49.67
CA ARG A 268 2.12 1.36 -48.94
C ARG A 268 3.03 0.36 -49.67
N MET A 269 2.89 0.20 -51.00
CA MET A 269 3.75 -0.69 -51.76
C MET A 269 5.22 -0.23 -51.76
N TYR A 270 5.47 1.07 -51.87
CA TYR A 270 6.82 1.62 -51.78
C TYR A 270 7.47 1.39 -50.42
N LEU A 271 6.72 1.58 -49.33
CA LEU A 271 7.20 1.35 -47.96
C LEU A 271 7.42 -0.15 -47.69
N GLN A 272 6.53 -1.03 -48.16
CA GLN A 272 6.71 -2.48 -48.05
C GLN A 272 7.93 -2.99 -48.80
N GLN A 273 8.27 -2.41 -49.96
CA GLN A 273 9.43 -2.81 -50.74
C GLN A 273 10.76 -2.36 -50.14
N ASN A 274 10.79 -1.19 -49.49
CA ASN A 274 12.04 -0.62 -48.97
C ASN A 274 12.25 -0.88 -47.46
N GLN A 275 11.19 -0.85 -46.66
CA GLN A 275 11.23 -0.99 -45.18
C GLN A 275 9.94 -1.62 -44.65
N ALA A 276 9.81 -2.95 -44.78
CA ALA A 276 8.64 -3.69 -44.30
C ALA A 276 8.40 -3.57 -42.78
N ASP A 277 9.46 -3.56 -41.97
CA ASP A 277 9.37 -3.47 -40.51
C ASP A 277 8.75 -2.14 -40.04
N LEU A 278 8.99 -1.05 -40.80
CA LEU A 278 8.44 0.27 -40.49
C LEU A 278 6.93 0.30 -40.74
N VAL A 279 6.43 -0.42 -41.74
CA VAL A 279 5.00 -0.47 -42.07
C VAL A 279 4.21 -1.12 -40.94
N SER A 280 4.70 -2.23 -40.38
CA SER A 280 4.03 -2.89 -39.25
C SER A 280 3.96 -2.01 -38.00
N GLU A 281 5.00 -1.22 -37.72
CA GLU A 281 4.99 -0.27 -36.60
C GLU A 281 4.06 0.92 -36.85
N LEU A 282 4.01 1.43 -38.08
CA LEU A 282 3.09 2.52 -38.44
C LEU A 282 1.63 2.08 -38.41
N GLU A 283 1.33 0.85 -38.84
CA GLU A 283 -0.01 0.24 -38.72
C GLU A 283 -0.40 0.06 -37.24
N ALA A 284 0.51 -0.44 -36.40
CA ALA A 284 0.28 -0.54 -34.95
C ALA A 284 -0.01 0.83 -34.30
N ILE A 285 0.71 1.89 -34.70
CA ILE A 285 0.48 3.25 -34.22
C ILE A 285 -0.90 3.78 -34.64
N VAL A 286 -1.35 3.47 -35.85
CA VAL A 286 -2.69 3.87 -36.34
C VAL A 286 -3.80 3.08 -35.62
N ASP A 287 -3.60 1.80 -35.34
CA ASP A 287 -4.62 0.97 -34.66
C ASP A 287 -4.92 1.41 -33.23
N THR A 288 -3.95 2.05 -32.55
CA THR A 288 -4.20 2.64 -31.21
C THR A 288 -5.31 3.71 -31.20
N ILE A 289 -5.67 4.29 -32.35
CA ILE A 289 -6.76 5.28 -32.49
C ILE A 289 -8.12 4.68 -32.08
N THR A 290 -8.33 3.39 -32.30
CA THR A 290 -9.62 2.73 -32.04
C THR A 290 -9.87 2.49 -30.54
N LEU A 291 -8.82 2.38 -29.73
CA LEU A 291 -8.91 2.12 -28.29
C LEU A 291 -9.11 3.40 -27.47
N ASP A 292 -8.53 4.53 -27.88
CA ASP A 292 -8.68 5.80 -27.17
C ASP A 292 -9.98 6.54 -27.53
N GLN A 293 -10.51 6.38 -28.75
CA GLN A 293 -11.83 6.93 -29.10
C GLN A 293 -12.96 6.35 -28.22
N ASN A 294 -12.89 5.06 -27.87
CA ASN A 294 -13.85 4.42 -26.96
C ASN A 294 -13.73 4.86 -25.49
N ARG A 295 -12.66 5.58 -25.10
CA ARG A 295 -12.47 6.14 -23.75
C ARG A 295 -12.90 7.60 -23.63
N LEU A 296 -13.14 8.28 -24.74
CA LEU A 296 -13.45 9.71 -24.82
C LEU A 296 -14.95 10.02 -24.97
N GLU A 297 -15.83 9.02 -24.99
CA GLU A 297 -17.26 9.28 -24.88
C GLU A 297 -17.64 9.58 -23.42
N PRO A 298 -18.15 10.78 -23.08
CA PRO A 298 -18.81 10.99 -21.81
C PRO A 298 -20.08 10.13 -21.78
N ALA A 299 -20.28 9.40 -20.68
CA ALA A 299 -21.54 8.74 -20.37
C ALA A 299 -22.62 9.80 -20.13
N ASP A 300 -23.20 10.33 -21.20
CA ASP A 300 -24.43 11.11 -21.17
C ASP A 300 -25.58 10.17 -21.56
N GLN A 301 -26.15 9.50 -20.56
CA GLN A 301 -27.43 8.82 -20.69
C GLN A 301 -28.45 9.54 -19.80
N GLY A 302 -29.17 10.48 -20.41
CA GLY A 302 -30.62 10.54 -20.40
C GLY A 302 -31.32 10.81 -19.05
N ALA A 303 -31.67 12.07 -18.82
CA ALA A 303 -32.81 12.43 -18.00
C ALA A 303 -33.67 13.49 -18.71
N GLU A 304 -34.39 13.06 -19.75
CA GLU A 304 -35.67 13.67 -20.14
C GLU A 304 -36.70 12.54 -20.27
N GLY A 305 -37.77 12.65 -19.48
CA GLY A 305 -38.83 11.66 -19.30
C GLY A 305 -39.49 11.81 -17.94
#